data_AF-A0A450W928-F1
#
_entry.id   AF-A0A450W928-F1
#
_cell.length_a   1.000
_cell.length_b   1.000
_cell.length_c   1.000
_cell.angle_alpha   90.00
_cell.angle_beta   90.00
_cell.angle_gamma   90.00
#
_symmetry.space_group_name_H-M   'P 1'
#
loop_
_entity.id
_entity.type
_entity.pdbx_description
1 polymer ?
#
loop_
_entity_poly.entity_id
_entity_poly.type
_entity_poly.pdbx_seq_one_letter_code
_entity_poly.pdbx_strand_id
1 'polypeptide(L)'
;MLRDLGTGTYNHSDLIMLHVSELLLQHHDLASFRDLVKVIRKKARAERFFRMDVKPPFPDTPENWEDQLESAFSSVLDSND
;
A
#
# COMPACT_ATOMS: atom_id res chain seq x y z
N MET A 1 -35.12 7.76 22.47
CA MET A 1 -34.02 6.77 22.49
C MET A 1 -33.05 7.15 21.38
N LEU A 2 -31.99 7.86 21.74
CA LEU A 2 -30.89 8.21 20.83
C LEU A 2 -30.06 6.94 20.61
N ARG A 3 -30.10 6.39 19.39
CA ARG A 3 -29.13 5.38 18.96
C ARG A 3 -28.08 6.10 18.14
N ASP A 4 -26.99 6.39 18.82
CA ASP A 4 -25.68 6.58 18.26
C ASP A 4 -25.42 5.52 17.18
N LEU A 5 -25.35 5.97 15.92
CA LEU A 5 -24.82 5.18 14.82
C LEU A 5 -23.70 6.02 14.20
N GLY A 6 -22.63 6.19 14.97
CA GLY A 6 -21.30 6.45 14.45
C GLY A 6 -20.75 5.20 13.74
N THR A 7 -21.42 4.75 12.67
CA THR A 7 -20.76 3.89 11.69
C THR A 7 -20.29 4.80 10.58
N GLY A 8 -19.05 5.27 10.74
CA GLY A 8 -18.35 6.02 9.71
C GLY A 8 -18.52 5.31 8.38
N THR A 9 -19.15 6.01 7.45
CA THR A 9 -19.19 5.62 6.05
C THR A 9 -17.75 5.67 5.56
N TYR A 10 -16.98 4.61 5.78
CA TYR A 10 -15.87 4.30 4.92
C TYR A 10 -16.49 4.21 3.55
N ASN A 11 -16.24 5.24 2.75
CA ASN A 11 -16.70 5.39 1.39
C ASN A 11 -15.96 4.32 0.57
N HIS A 12 -16.33 3.06 0.78
CA HIS A 12 -15.80 1.88 0.12
C HIS A 12 -16.48 1.80 -1.23
N SER A 13 -16.24 2.81 -2.05
CA SER A 13 -16.09 2.57 -3.47
C SER A 13 -15.05 1.45 -3.56
N ASP A 14 -15.45 0.28 -4.06
CA ASP A 14 -14.60 -0.77 -4.61
C ASP A 14 -13.09 -0.51 -4.50
N LEU A 15 -12.44 -1.11 -3.50
CA LEU A 15 -11.00 -1.01 -3.28
C LEU A 15 -10.24 -1.62 -4.45
N ILE A 16 -9.85 -0.77 -5.40
CA ILE A 16 -8.85 -1.07 -6.43
C ILE A 16 -7.63 -0.17 -6.19
N MET A 17 -7.30 0.09 -4.92
CA MET A 17 -6.33 1.09 -4.54
C MET A 17 -5.49 0.67 -3.33
N LEU A 18 -4.20 0.45 -3.58
CA LEU A 18 -3.21 0.05 -2.59
C LEU A 18 -2.58 1.28 -1.92
N HIS A 19 -2.66 1.39 -0.59
CA HIS A 19 -2.07 2.49 0.17
C HIS A 19 -0.86 2.03 0.99
N VAL A 20 0.23 2.80 1.00
CA VAL A 20 1.42 2.50 1.82
C VAL A 20 1.08 2.51 3.31
N SER A 21 0.28 3.48 3.78
CA SER A 21 -0.15 3.54 5.19
C SER A 21 -0.91 2.29 5.61
N GLU A 22 -1.81 1.80 4.76
CA GLU A 22 -2.56 0.58 5.02
C GLU A 22 -1.64 -0.65 5.08
N LEU A 23 -0.68 -0.76 4.16
CA LEU A 23 0.30 -1.84 4.17
C LEU A 23 1.15 -1.85 5.45
N LEU A 24 1.56 -0.67 5.94
CA LEU A 24 2.30 -0.55 7.19
C LEU A 24 1.45 -0.93 8.40
N LEU A 25 0.16 -0.61 8.39
CA LEU A 25 -0.77 -0.98 9.46
C LEU A 25 -1.07 -2.49 9.47
N GLN A 26 -1.30 -3.08 8.30
CA GLN A 26 -1.57 -4.52 8.14
C GLN A 26 -0.33 -5.38 8.40
N HIS A 27 0.84 -4.91 7.99
CA HIS A 27 2.10 -5.64 8.10
C HIS A 27 3.07 -4.94 9.06
N HIS A 28 2.62 -4.78 10.31
CA HIS A 28 3.43 -4.22 11.41
C HIS A 28 4.68 -5.07 11.75
N ASP A 29 4.76 -6.30 11.25
CA ASP A 29 5.94 -7.18 11.37
C ASP A 29 7.05 -6.85 10.34
N LEU A 30 6.78 -6.02 9.33
CA LEU A 30 7.81 -5.62 8.38
C LEU A 30 8.92 -4.86 9.09
N ALA A 31 10.14 -5.35 8.93
CA ALA A 31 11.34 -4.71 9.51
C ALA A 31 12.17 -3.95 8.47
N SER A 32 11.81 -3.99 7.19
CA SER A 32 12.66 -3.48 6.11
C SER A 32 11.87 -3.03 4.89
N PHE A 33 12.38 -1.99 4.22
CA PHE A 33 11.83 -1.47 2.96
C PHE A 33 11.74 -2.55 1.89
N ARG A 34 12.75 -3.42 1.81
CA ARG A 34 12.78 -4.55 0.87
C ARG A 34 11.62 -5.52 1.03
N ASP A 35 11.14 -5.74 2.26
CA ASP A 35 9.99 -6.62 2.49
C ASP A 35 8.67 -5.92 2.13
N LEU A 36 8.56 -4.62 2.39
CA LEU A 36 7.43 -3.82 1.88
C LEU A 36 7.33 -3.90 0.34
N VAL A 37 8.46 -3.79 -0.37
CA VAL A 37 8.51 -3.93 -1.84
C VAL A 37 7.96 -5.28 -2.30
N LYS A 38 8.28 -6.38 -1.62
CA LYS A 38 7.74 -7.72 -1.95
C LYS A 38 6.23 -7.78 -1.76
N VAL A 39 5.73 -7.19 -0.67
CA VAL A 39 4.28 -7.13 -0.38
C VAL A 39 3.56 -6.33 -1.45
N ILE A 40 4.10 -5.17 -1.84
CA ILE A 40 3.55 -4.31 -2.90
C ILE A 40 3.45 -5.09 -4.21
N ARG A 41 4.53 -5.78 -4.63
CA ARG A 41 4.51 -6.63 -5.85
C ARG A 41 3.43 -7.71 -5.81
N LYS A 42 3.18 -8.30 -4.64
CA LYS A 42 2.14 -9.32 -4.48
C LYS A 42 0.74 -8.70 -4.62
N LYS A 43 0.51 -7.54 -4.02
CA LYS A 43 -0.77 -6.81 -4.05
C LYS A 43 -1.04 -6.16 -5.41
N ALA A 44 -0.01 -5.70 -6.11
CA ALA A 44 -0.09 -5.10 -7.45
C ALA A 44 -0.69 -6.03 -8.52
N ARG A 45 -0.79 -7.34 -8.26
CA ARG A 45 -1.47 -8.29 -9.14
C ARG A 45 -3.00 -8.16 -9.10
N ALA A 46 -3.54 -7.72 -7.96
CA ALA A 46 -4.97 -7.56 -7.74
C ALA A 46 -5.41 -6.08 -7.76
N GLU A 47 -4.51 -5.18 -7.39
CA GLU A 47 -4.75 -3.74 -7.28
C GLU A 47 -4.30 -3.02 -8.56
N ARG A 48 -5.04 -2.00 -8.99
CA ARG A 48 -4.70 -1.20 -10.19
C ARG A 48 -4.13 0.17 -9.87
N PHE A 49 -4.45 0.72 -8.71
CA PHE A 49 -3.90 2.00 -8.25
C PHE A 49 -3.00 1.81 -7.04
N PHE A 50 -1.94 2.61 -6.96
CA PHE A 50 -1.01 2.62 -5.84
C PHE A 50 -0.82 4.04 -5.35
N ARG A 51 -0.88 4.23 -4.03
CA ARG A 51 -0.73 5.54 -3.39
C ARG A 51 0.30 5.50 -2.27
N MET A 52 1.24 6.43 -2.37
CA MET A 52 2.37 6.60 -1.46
C MET A 52 2.08 7.72 -0.45
N ASP A 53 0.99 7.59 0.33
CA ASP A 53 0.56 8.64 1.27
C ASP A 53 1.57 8.92 2.39
N VAL A 54 2.41 7.95 2.74
CA VAL A 54 3.36 8.05 3.86
C VAL A 54 4.71 7.46 3.49
N LYS A 55 5.79 8.06 4.02
CA LYS A 55 7.14 7.51 3.89
C LYS A 55 7.28 6.26 4.78
N PRO A 56 7.81 5.13 4.26
CA PRO A 56 8.04 3.93 5.06
C PRO A 56 9.03 4.19 6.20
N PRO A 57 8.67 3.91 7.47
CA PRO A 57 9.50 4.20 8.64
C PRO A 57 10.60 3.16 8.87
N PHE A 58 11.17 2.59 7.79
CA PHE A 58 12.24 1.60 7.88
C PHE A 58 13.63 2.26 7.84
N PRO A 59 14.62 1.71 8.56
CA PRO A 59 15.99 2.25 8.55
C PRO A 59 16.67 2.09 7.19
N ASP A 60 16.27 1.07 6.42
CA ASP A 60 16.77 0.77 5.08
C ASP A 60 15.98 1.49 3.97
N THR A 61 15.07 2.43 4.32
CA THR A 61 14.32 3.21 3.33
C THR A 61 15.26 4.19 2.62
N PRO A 62 15.48 4.04 1.30
CA PRO A 62 16.39 4.91 0.56
C PRO A 62 15.74 6.27 0.25
N GLU A 63 16.51 7.21 -0.28
CA GLU A 63 15.98 8.53 -0.67
C GLU A 63 15.01 8.43 -1.85
N ASN A 64 15.31 7.57 -2.82
CA ASN A 64 14.47 7.28 -4.00
C ASN A 64 13.40 6.21 -3.73
N TRP A 65 12.87 6.15 -2.51
CA TRP A 65 11.91 5.12 -2.12
C TRP A 65 10.61 5.18 -2.94
N GLU A 66 10.12 6.37 -3.29
CA GLU A 66 8.90 6.56 -4.12
C GLU A 66 9.05 5.87 -5.47
N ASP A 67 10.13 6.20 -6.20
CA ASP A 67 10.50 5.60 -7.47
C ASP A 67 10.61 4.06 -7.38
N GLN A 68 11.20 3.55 -6.30
CA GLN A 68 11.34 2.10 -6.11
C GLN A 68 10.00 1.41 -5.83
N LEU A 69 9.11 2.04 -5.07
CA LEU A 69 7.79 1.49 -4.81
C LEU A 69 6.92 1.54 -6.07
N GLU A 70 6.97 2.65 -6.81
CA GLU A 70 6.29 2.80 -8.09
C GLU A 70 6.79 1.78 -9.11
N SER A 71 8.11 1.65 -9.28
CA SER A 71 8.72 0.65 -10.14
C SER A 71 8.31 -0.77 -9.74
N ALA A 72 8.28 -1.08 -8.43
CA ALA A 72 7.85 -2.38 -7.94
C ALA A 72 6.38 -2.68 -8.23
N PHE A 73 5.52 -1.67 -8.19
CA PHE A 73 4.10 -1.79 -8.53
C PHE A 73 3.91 -1.93 -10.05
N SER A 74 4.44 -1.00 -10.83
CA SER A 74 4.31 -0.93 -12.29
C SER A 74 4.95 -2.11 -13.01
N SER A 75 6.09 -2.61 -12.51
CA SER A 75 6.76 -3.79 -13.09
C SER A 75 5.85 -5.03 -13.08
N VAL A 76 4.94 -5.16 -12.11
CA VAL A 76 4.01 -6.30 -12.06
C VAL A 76 2.85 -6.12 -13.05
N LEU A 77 2.43 -4.88 -13.31
CA LEU A 77 1.39 -4.57 -14.29
C LEU A 77 1.87 -4.76 -15.73
N ASP A 78 3.12 -4.38 -16.00
CA ASP A 78 3.79 -4.51 -17.31
C ASP A 78 4.07 -5.99 -17.67
N SER A 79 4.51 -6.80 -16.70
CA SER A 79 4.81 -8.23 -16.92
C SER A 79 3.57 -9.14 -17.12
N ASN A 80 2.38 -8.57 -17.30
CA ASN A 80 1.13 -9.31 -17.55
C ASN A 80 0.64 -9.17 -19.01
N ASP A 81 1.51 -8.74 -19.94
CA ASP A 81 1.30 -8.84 -21.41
C ASP A 81 1.80 -10.19 -21.95
#